data_AF-A0A2H6AIF6-F1
#
_entry.id   AF-A0A2H6AIF6-F1
#
_cell.length_a   1.000
_cell.length_b   1.000
_cell.length_c   1.000
_cell.angle_alpha   90.00
_cell.angle_beta   90.00
_cell.angle_gamma   90.00
#
_symmetry.space_group_name_H-M   'P 1'
#
loop_
_entity.id
_entity.type
_entity.pdbx_description
1 polymer ?
#
loop_
_entity_poly.entity_id
_entity_poly.type
_entity_poly.pdbx_seq_one_letter_code
_entity_poly.pdbx_strand_id
1 'polypeptide(L)'
;MLREEDFREPGRSDRLRELWELPDENTRRLVGHLILACLSEPDQTPRLADLVPDPSRPEVRPLSRHEQAKVEQALRPAPVAVSPTTTLLPPSAANLPLGPAPVTPTSQPPAPLFPRSTGNSLQRRKRPSTQPLVLYSLIAVGMLFIGSFPLLLLILLAGGPSSETKPARTGLVSQVTVKTAPHNDGSGTKPAGAAAPIRQTWRVSPGGLSLPEAVQKARPGDIIEIAAGEYTLRQPLVIDKSLTLRGAGRDQTRLLCWRPDFVIKFTGDGQWTLQGLTVEHAGIQWANVVVVEGGFITITDCVLTGGLRDQQSEQGGNGVWFTGTARGYVARCLCRNNELHGIAVSGQAQPRLEDNTCEDNTGSGIAYVENASGTVRNNTCRNNGIDGIGVNGQAQPTLEGNTCENNRYSGIAYFENARGSARNNTCRNNERYGIFVQKGAKPMLDGNILQGNREGDLHNEQPSWAER
;
A
#
# COMPACT_ATOMS: atom_id res chain seq x y z
N MET A 1 -21.40 14.85 -1.36
CA MET A 1 -20.64 13.74 -0.75
C MET A 1 -21.40 13.32 0.49
N LEU A 2 -21.72 12.03 0.63
CA LEU A 2 -22.38 11.49 1.83
C LEU A 2 -21.40 11.51 3.01
N ARG A 3 -21.90 11.82 4.20
CA ARG A 3 -21.14 11.91 5.45
C ARG A 3 -21.60 10.82 6.41
N GLU A 4 -20.79 10.54 7.43
CA GLU A 4 -21.11 9.54 8.45
C GLU A 4 -22.46 9.79 9.14
N GLU A 5 -22.81 11.07 9.34
CA GLU A 5 -24.09 11.51 9.90
C GLU A 5 -25.31 11.09 9.06
N ASP A 6 -25.17 11.01 7.74
CA ASP A 6 -26.24 10.61 6.82
C ASP A 6 -26.64 9.14 7.04
N PHE A 7 -25.69 8.29 7.46
CA PHE A 7 -25.92 6.86 7.69
C PHE A 7 -26.43 6.56 9.09
N ARG A 8 -26.07 7.40 10.07
CA ARG A 8 -26.57 7.26 11.46
C ARG A 8 -28.03 7.67 11.60
N GLU A 9 -28.47 8.70 10.86
CA GLU A 9 -29.87 9.17 10.87
C GLU A 9 -30.41 9.39 9.43
N PRO A 10 -30.73 8.32 8.69
CA PRO A 10 -31.11 8.41 7.27
C PRO A 10 -32.28 9.37 6.98
N GLY A 11 -33.25 9.47 7.90
CA GLY A 11 -34.41 10.34 7.76
C GLY A 11 -34.12 11.84 7.83
N ARG A 12 -32.94 12.24 8.36
CA ARG A 12 -32.48 13.63 8.40
C ARG A 12 -31.56 13.99 7.22
N SER A 13 -31.19 13.02 6.39
CA SER A 13 -30.32 13.25 5.24
C SER A 13 -31.11 13.71 4.02
N ASP A 14 -31.02 15.00 3.70
CA ASP A 14 -31.57 15.53 2.45
C ASP A 14 -30.88 14.91 1.23
N ARG A 15 -29.61 14.51 1.37
CA ARG A 15 -28.82 13.84 0.32
C ARG A 15 -29.32 12.43 0.01
N LEU A 16 -29.64 11.62 1.02
CA LEU A 16 -30.22 10.29 0.78
C LEU A 16 -31.62 10.40 0.16
N ARG A 17 -32.39 11.44 0.52
CA ARG A 17 -33.68 11.74 -0.10
C ARG A 17 -33.53 12.14 -1.57
N GLU A 18 -32.60 13.03 -1.90
CA GLU A 18 -32.27 13.41 -3.29
C GLU A 18 -31.88 12.19 -4.14
N LEU A 19 -31.05 11.30 -3.59
CA LEU A 19 -30.60 10.08 -4.29
C LEU A 19 -31.73 9.05 -4.49
N TRP A 20 -32.69 8.99 -3.56
CA TRP A 20 -33.86 8.11 -3.66
C TRP A 20 -34.86 8.57 -4.73
N GLU A 21 -35.00 9.88 -4.93
CA GLU A 21 -35.91 10.48 -5.93
C GLU A 21 -35.31 10.51 -7.35
N LEU A 22 -34.06 10.10 -7.54
CA LEU A 22 -33.45 10.05 -8.88
C LEU A 22 -34.23 9.12 -9.82
N PRO A 23 -34.36 9.47 -11.12
CA PRO A 23 -35.11 8.67 -12.08
C PRO A 23 -34.45 7.32 -12.41
N ASP A 24 -33.14 7.18 -12.16
CA ASP A 24 -32.39 5.95 -12.40
C ASP A 24 -32.78 4.83 -11.42
N GLU A 25 -33.30 3.73 -11.98
CA GLU A 25 -33.91 2.66 -11.20
C GLU A 25 -32.88 1.86 -10.40
N ASN A 26 -31.69 1.63 -10.95
CA ASN A 26 -30.61 0.91 -10.25
C ASN A 26 -30.03 1.74 -9.10
N THR A 27 -29.87 3.05 -9.28
CA THR A 27 -29.46 3.97 -8.23
C THR A 27 -30.50 3.99 -7.11
N ARG A 28 -31.78 4.08 -7.43
CA ARG A 28 -32.86 4.03 -6.43
C ARG A 28 -32.83 2.72 -5.64
N ARG A 29 -32.71 1.58 -6.33
CA ARG A 29 -32.64 0.26 -5.67
C ARG A 29 -31.42 0.16 -4.74
N LEU A 30 -30.25 0.63 -5.16
CA LEU A 30 -29.04 0.63 -4.35
C LEU A 30 -29.18 1.49 -3.09
N VAL A 31 -29.72 2.71 -3.26
CA VAL A 31 -29.98 3.65 -2.16
C VAL A 31 -30.99 3.06 -1.17
N GLY A 32 -32.03 2.37 -1.64
CA GLY A 32 -33.00 1.72 -0.76
C GLY A 32 -32.38 0.59 0.08
N HIS A 33 -31.55 -0.26 -0.51
CA HIS A 33 -30.85 -1.31 0.25
C HIS A 33 -29.83 -0.74 1.24
N LEU A 34 -29.18 0.37 0.89
CA LEU A 34 -28.28 1.09 1.80
C LEU A 34 -29.04 1.66 3.00
N ILE A 35 -30.23 2.22 2.79
CA ILE A 35 -31.09 2.72 3.88
C ILE A 35 -31.56 1.56 4.76
N LEU A 36 -31.95 0.42 4.17
CA LEU A 36 -32.35 -0.76 4.95
C LEU A 36 -31.20 -1.33 5.77
N ALA A 37 -29.97 -1.31 5.24
CA ALA A 37 -28.77 -1.71 5.95
C ALA A 37 -28.50 -0.81 7.17
N CYS A 38 -28.74 0.51 7.05
CA CYS A 38 -28.60 1.44 8.17
C CYS A 38 -29.66 1.22 9.27
N LEU A 39 -30.79 0.59 8.94
CA LEU A 39 -31.91 0.34 9.86
C LEU A 39 -31.92 -1.09 10.43
N SER A 40 -31.02 -1.96 9.97
CA SER A 40 -30.98 -3.38 10.32
C SER A 40 -29.76 -3.69 11.18
N GLU A 41 -29.84 -4.76 11.99
CA GLU A 41 -28.66 -5.24 12.71
C GLU A 41 -27.60 -5.79 11.73
N PRO A 42 -26.31 -5.72 12.05
CA PRO A 42 -25.22 -6.14 11.15
C PRO A 42 -25.38 -7.56 10.59
N ASP A 43 -25.93 -8.48 11.40
CA ASP A 43 -26.11 -9.89 11.04
C ASP A 43 -27.28 -10.14 10.06
N GLN A 44 -28.15 -9.13 9.85
CA GLN A 44 -29.28 -9.20 8.94
C GLN A 44 -29.07 -8.37 7.67
N THR A 45 -27.93 -7.71 7.53
CA THR A 45 -27.61 -6.85 6.39
C THR A 45 -27.12 -7.71 5.22
N PRO A 46 -27.83 -7.73 4.07
CA PRO A 46 -27.41 -8.50 2.90
C PRO A 46 -26.06 -7.97 2.40
N ARG A 47 -25.18 -8.88 1.97
CA ARG A 47 -23.88 -8.49 1.40
C ARG A 47 -24.11 -7.89 0.03
N LEU A 48 -23.16 -7.08 -0.45
CA LEU A 48 -23.25 -6.47 -1.78
C LEU A 48 -23.44 -7.51 -2.91
N ALA A 49 -22.86 -8.71 -2.74
CA ALA A 49 -23.03 -9.85 -3.64
C ALA A 49 -24.46 -10.42 -3.67
N ASP A 50 -25.22 -10.28 -2.58
CA ASP A 50 -26.63 -10.71 -2.51
C ASP A 50 -27.58 -9.69 -3.16
N LEU A 51 -27.11 -8.44 -3.29
CA LEU A 51 -27.85 -7.32 -3.87
C LEU A 51 -27.61 -7.18 -5.38
N VAL A 52 -26.47 -7.64 -5.87
CA VAL A 52 -26.12 -7.66 -7.30
C VAL A 52 -25.75 -9.10 -7.67
N PRO A 53 -26.76 -9.96 -7.93
CA PRO A 53 -26.55 -11.39 -8.08
C PRO A 53 -25.80 -11.78 -9.36
N ASP A 54 -25.79 -10.89 -10.36
CA ASP A 54 -25.02 -11.08 -11.60
C ASP A 54 -23.99 -9.93 -11.77
N PRO A 55 -22.69 -10.21 -11.62
CA PRO A 55 -21.63 -9.21 -11.83
C PRO A 55 -21.50 -8.74 -13.29
N SER A 56 -21.99 -9.55 -14.24
CA SER A 56 -21.94 -9.25 -15.67
C SER A 56 -23.08 -8.36 -16.16
N ARG A 57 -24.14 -8.26 -15.35
CA ARG A 57 -25.29 -7.39 -15.57
C ARG A 57 -25.68 -6.74 -14.24
N PRO A 58 -25.16 -5.55 -13.91
CA PRO A 58 -25.23 -4.95 -12.57
C PRO A 58 -26.62 -4.36 -12.26
N GLU A 59 -27.66 -5.18 -12.43
CA GLU A 59 -29.01 -4.87 -12.02
C GLU A 59 -29.12 -5.18 -10.53
N VAL A 60 -29.39 -4.14 -9.75
CA VAL A 60 -29.59 -4.28 -8.31
C VAL A 60 -30.92 -4.98 -8.09
N ARG A 61 -30.96 -5.93 -7.15
CA ARG A 61 -32.16 -6.65 -6.75
C ARG A 61 -33.28 -5.66 -6.44
N PRO A 62 -34.48 -5.80 -7.05
CA PRO A 62 -35.60 -4.93 -6.73
C PRO A 62 -35.99 -5.06 -5.26
N LEU A 63 -36.45 -3.95 -4.68
CA LEU A 63 -37.00 -3.92 -3.33
C LEU A 63 -38.41 -4.52 -3.37
N SER A 64 -38.72 -5.39 -2.40
CA SER A 64 -40.09 -5.86 -2.19
C SER A 64 -41.00 -4.70 -1.74
N ARG A 65 -42.32 -4.85 -1.89
CA ARG A 65 -43.28 -3.82 -1.43
C ARG A 65 -43.13 -3.47 0.05
N HIS A 66 -42.76 -4.45 0.88
CA HIS A 66 -42.52 -4.26 2.31
C HIS A 66 -41.22 -3.48 2.59
N GLU A 67 -40.15 -3.82 1.86
CA GLU A 67 -38.88 -3.11 1.94
C GLU A 67 -39.00 -1.67 1.46
N GLN A 68 -39.73 -1.45 0.37
CA GLN A 68 -40.01 -0.11 -0.16
C GLN A 68 -40.79 0.75 0.85
N ALA A 69 -41.83 0.19 1.48
CA ALA A 69 -42.59 0.89 2.52
C ALA A 69 -41.72 1.26 3.74
N LYS A 70 -40.76 0.39 4.12
CA LYS A 70 -39.80 0.68 5.21
C LYS A 70 -38.84 1.82 4.86
N VAL A 71 -38.30 1.82 3.65
CA VAL A 71 -37.41 2.90 3.16
C VAL A 71 -38.17 4.22 3.13
N GLU A 72 -39.38 4.23 2.56
CA GLU A 72 -40.23 5.42 2.51
C GLU A 72 -40.60 5.91 3.91
N GLN A 73 -40.90 5.01 4.85
CA GLN A 73 -41.16 5.36 6.25
C GLN A 73 -39.93 5.97 6.94
N ALA A 74 -38.73 5.46 6.66
CA ALA A 74 -37.48 5.96 7.23
C ALA A 74 -37.07 7.33 6.68
N LEU A 75 -37.43 7.63 5.43
CA LEU A 75 -37.17 8.91 4.77
C LEU A 75 -38.24 9.98 5.05
N ARG A 76 -39.34 9.63 5.72
CA ARG A 76 -40.38 10.59 6.12
C ARG A 76 -39.77 11.61 7.09
N PRO A 77 -39.97 12.92 6.85
CA PRO A 77 -39.59 13.93 7.83
C PRO A 77 -40.37 13.68 9.12
N ALA A 78 -39.68 13.78 10.27
CA ALA A 78 -40.33 13.71 11.57
C ALA A 78 -41.45 14.76 11.63
N PRO A 79 -42.64 14.44 12.20
CA PRO A 79 -43.69 15.44 12.36
C PRO A 79 -43.10 16.61 13.15
N VAL A 80 -43.17 17.81 12.56
CA VAL A 80 -42.86 19.04 13.26
C VAL A 80 -43.72 19.05 14.50
N ALA A 81 -43.10 18.95 15.67
CA ALA A 81 -43.80 19.20 16.92
C ALA A 81 -44.30 20.64 16.86
N VAL A 82 -45.58 20.81 16.54
CA VAL A 82 -46.28 22.07 16.69
C VAL A 82 -46.24 22.33 18.19
N SER A 83 -45.31 23.18 18.61
CA SER A 83 -45.27 23.71 19.97
C SER A 83 -46.64 24.34 20.21
N PRO A 84 -47.34 24.04 21.33
CA PRO A 84 -48.63 24.65 21.58
C PRO A 84 -48.44 26.16 21.62
N THR A 85 -49.17 26.85 20.75
CA THR A 85 -49.39 28.28 20.73
C THR A 85 -49.67 28.74 22.16
N THR A 86 -48.71 29.44 22.75
CA THR A 86 -48.93 30.12 24.03
C THR A 86 -49.84 31.31 23.73
N THR A 87 -51.12 31.14 24.01
CA THR A 87 -52.12 32.21 24.00
C THR A 87 -51.71 33.26 25.03
N LEU A 88 -51.46 34.48 24.56
CA LEU A 88 -51.26 35.67 25.37
C LEU A 88 -52.51 35.98 26.22
N LEU A 89 -52.31 36.14 27.52
CA LEU A 89 -53.15 36.96 28.42
C LEU A 89 -52.22 37.77 29.37
N PRO A 90 -52.65 38.96 29.83
CA PRO A 90 -51.82 40.16 29.98
C PRO A 90 -51.27 40.43 31.41
N PRO A 91 -50.44 41.47 31.61
CA PRO A 91 -49.60 41.64 32.80
C PRO A 91 -50.20 42.55 33.89
N SER A 92 -50.05 42.15 35.16
CA SER A 92 -50.20 42.96 36.40
C SER A 92 -50.11 42.03 37.60
N ALA A 93 -49.55 42.33 38.76
CA ALA A 93 -48.86 43.49 39.30
C ALA A 93 -48.19 43.05 40.63
N ALA A 94 -47.24 43.86 41.09
CA ALA A 94 -46.98 44.20 42.49
C ALA A 94 -46.12 43.26 43.39
N ASN A 95 -45.02 43.89 43.85
CA ASN A 95 -44.50 43.95 45.23
C ASN A 95 -43.22 43.16 45.61
N LEU A 96 -42.16 43.95 45.80
CA LEU A 96 -40.94 43.75 46.62
C LEU A 96 -41.26 43.59 48.13
N PRO A 97 -40.27 43.58 49.05
CA PRO A 97 -39.24 42.58 49.40
C PRO A 97 -39.30 42.25 50.93
N LEU A 98 -38.40 41.41 51.51
CA LEU A 98 -37.83 41.55 52.90
C LEU A 98 -37.12 40.27 53.43
N GLY A 99 -35.85 40.43 53.86
CA GLY A 99 -35.36 40.09 55.22
C GLY A 99 -35.03 38.64 55.64
N PRO A 100 -34.21 38.44 56.72
CA PRO A 100 -33.28 37.31 56.89
C PRO A 100 -33.58 36.29 58.04
N ALA A 101 -32.66 35.31 58.21
CA ALA A 101 -32.63 34.07 59.05
C ALA A 101 -33.00 34.15 60.57
N PRO A 102 -33.28 33.01 61.28
CA PRO A 102 -32.26 32.31 62.14
C PRO A 102 -32.46 30.76 62.37
N VAL A 103 -31.46 29.87 62.64
CA VAL A 103 -30.63 29.41 63.83
C VAL A 103 -31.21 28.33 64.82
N THR A 104 -30.53 27.14 64.92
CA THR A 104 -30.25 26.16 66.06
C THR A 104 -31.26 25.11 66.61
N PRO A 105 -30.88 24.07 67.46
CA PRO A 105 -29.62 23.26 67.65
C PRO A 105 -29.71 21.74 68.12
N THR A 106 -28.53 21.06 68.22
CA THR A 106 -28.03 19.99 69.18
C THR A 106 -28.58 18.54 69.15
N SER A 107 -27.85 17.42 69.41
CA SER A 107 -26.76 17.10 70.38
C SER A 107 -25.90 15.82 70.04
N GLN A 108 -24.75 15.69 70.72
CA GLN A 108 -23.62 14.70 70.72
C GLN A 108 -23.90 13.38 71.54
N PRO A 109 -23.00 12.35 71.77
CA PRO A 109 -21.51 12.39 71.98
C PRO A 109 -20.71 11.12 71.46
N PRO A 110 -19.51 10.69 71.98
CA PRO A 110 -18.22 10.82 71.28
C PRO A 110 -17.33 9.51 71.17
N ALA A 111 -16.13 9.64 70.59
CA ALA A 111 -15.07 8.62 70.43
C ALA A 111 -14.26 8.31 71.71
N PRO A 112 -13.36 7.28 71.69
CA PRO A 112 -11.95 7.58 72.01
C PRO A 112 -10.84 6.72 71.32
N LEU A 113 -9.68 7.39 71.12
CA LEU A 113 -8.26 7.01 71.39
C LEU A 113 -7.53 5.82 70.70
N PHE A 114 -6.37 6.14 70.11
CA PHE A 114 -5.26 5.28 69.62
C PHE A 114 -4.45 4.61 70.78
N PRO A 115 -3.65 3.53 70.58
CA PRO A 115 -2.23 3.65 70.11
C PRO A 115 -1.62 2.47 69.28
N ARG A 116 -0.43 2.76 68.74
CA ARG A 116 0.59 2.01 67.95
C ARG A 116 0.80 0.51 68.23
N SER A 117 1.18 -0.29 67.21
CA SER A 117 2.50 -0.98 67.11
C SER A 117 2.68 -1.91 65.88
N THR A 118 3.89 -1.83 65.29
CA THR A 118 4.77 -2.84 64.65
C THR A 118 4.25 -4.12 63.95
N GLY A 119 4.83 -4.41 62.77
CA GLY A 119 5.54 -5.68 62.54
C GLY A 119 4.96 -6.69 61.53
N ASN A 120 5.60 -6.77 60.36
CA ASN A 120 5.92 -7.92 59.50
C ASN A 120 5.05 -9.21 59.43
N SER A 121 4.80 -9.58 58.16
CA SER A 121 4.96 -10.91 57.51
C SER A 121 3.99 -12.07 57.77
N LEU A 122 3.41 -12.53 56.65
CA LEU A 122 3.27 -13.93 56.18
C LEU A 122 2.57 -14.97 57.09
N GLN A 123 1.35 -15.38 56.73
CA GLN A 123 1.02 -16.70 56.14
C GLN A 123 -0.46 -17.12 56.30
N ARG A 124 -1.08 -17.41 55.15
CA ARG A 124 -2.00 -18.54 54.84
C ARG A 124 -2.96 -19.09 55.92
N ARG A 125 -4.26 -19.15 55.56
CA ARG A 125 -5.06 -20.40 55.31
C ARG A 125 -6.45 -20.06 54.73
N LYS A 126 -6.77 -20.52 53.51
CA LYS A 126 -7.71 -21.62 53.10
C LYS A 126 -9.21 -21.23 53.11
N ARG A 127 -9.80 -20.90 51.94
CA ARG A 127 -10.69 -21.71 51.02
C ARG A 127 -12.18 -21.72 51.45
N PRO A 128 -13.20 -21.96 50.56
CA PRO A 128 -13.20 -22.63 49.25
C PRO A 128 -13.90 -21.83 48.10
N SER A 129 -13.51 -21.97 46.82
CA SER A 129 -13.89 -22.95 45.77
C SER A 129 -15.25 -22.69 45.07
N THR A 130 -15.16 -22.29 43.80
CA THR A 130 -15.92 -22.87 42.68
C THR A 130 -15.12 -22.65 41.39
N GLN A 131 -14.51 -23.73 40.89
CA GLN A 131 -14.15 -24.00 39.49
C GLN A 131 -14.77 -25.38 39.15
N PRO A 132 -14.93 -25.72 37.85
CA PRO A 132 -13.83 -26.35 37.09
C PRO A 132 -13.52 -25.60 35.76
N LEU A 133 -12.28 -25.44 35.25
CA LEU A 133 -11.23 -26.40 34.81
C LEU A 133 -11.62 -27.09 33.47
N VAL A 134 -10.81 -27.25 32.41
CA VAL A 134 -9.34 -27.39 32.15
C VAL A 134 -9.12 -27.10 30.63
N LEU A 135 -8.16 -26.30 30.11
CA LEU A 135 -6.71 -26.50 29.86
C LEU A 135 -6.40 -27.80 29.06
N TYR A 136 -5.69 -27.84 27.91
CA TYR A 136 -4.33 -27.47 27.49
C TYR A 136 -4.33 -27.49 25.93
N SER A 137 -3.42 -26.89 25.14
CA SER A 137 -1.95 -26.95 25.20
C SER A 137 -1.31 -25.95 24.21
N LEU A 138 -0.24 -25.28 24.64
CA LEU A 138 0.81 -24.72 23.80
C LEU A 138 1.43 -25.81 22.91
N ILE A 139 1.36 -25.70 21.57
CA ILE A 139 2.39 -26.12 20.59
C ILE A 139 2.13 -25.35 19.26
N ALA A 140 3.19 -24.72 18.71
CA ALA A 140 3.38 -24.27 17.33
C ALA A 140 2.49 -23.15 16.73
N VAL A 141 2.98 -21.91 16.79
CA VAL A 141 2.77 -20.91 15.71
C VAL A 141 4.15 -20.49 15.19
N GLY A 142 4.89 -21.49 14.74
CA GLY A 142 5.95 -21.39 13.74
C GLY A 142 5.55 -22.36 12.64
N MET A 143 5.49 -21.88 11.40
CA MET A 143 4.86 -22.50 10.21
C MET A 143 3.37 -22.19 10.01
N LEU A 144 3.12 -21.09 9.31
CA LEU A 144 1.91 -20.93 8.49
C LEU A 144 2.25 -20.08 7.26
N PHE A 145 3.29 -20.49 6.51
CA PHE A 145 3.48 -20.17 5.09
C PHE A 145 4.39 -21.24 4.47
N ILE A 146 3.89 -22.49 4.45
CA ILE A 146 4.28 -23.48 3.43
C ILE A 146 3.00 -24.22 3.05
N GLY A 147 2.64 -24.10 1.78
CA GLY A 147 1.72 -25.01 1.12
C GLY A 147 0.44 -24.36 0.62
N SER A 148 0.48 -23.79 -0.59
CA SER A 148 -0.09 -24.44 -1.79
C SER A 148 -0.46 -23.38 -2.83
N PHE A 149 0.31 -23.30 -3.93
CA PHE A 149 -0.23 -23.66 -5.24
C PHE A 149 0.92 -23.86 -6.25
N PRO A 150 1.11 -25.08 -6.76
CA PRO A 150 1.90 -25.34 -7.96
C PRO A 150 0.97 -25.36 -9.16
N LEU A 151 0.95 -24.33 -10.02
CA LEU A 151 0.41 -24.46 -11.37
C LEU A 151 0.84 -23.30 -12.30
N LEU A 152 2.04 -23.38 -12.86
CA LEU A 152 2.27 -22.94 -14.25
C LEU A 152 3.58 -23.51 -14.82
N LEU A 153 3.68 -24.85 -14.84
CA LEU A 153 4.58 -25.56 -15.74
C LEU A 153 3.73 -26.22 -16.83
N LEU A 154 3.33 -25.44 -17.84
CA LEU A 154 2.67 -25.97 -19.03
C LEU A 154 2.88 -25.08 -20.26
N ILE A 155 4.14 -24.74 -20.58
CA ILE A 155 4.59 -24.42 -21.95
C ILE A 155 6.01 -25.00 -22.18
N LEU A 156 6.23 -26.28 -21.87
CA LEU A 156 7.47 -26.98 -22.23
C LEU A 156 7.26 -28.44 -22.66
N LEU A 157 6.13 -28.73 -23.30
CA LEU A 157 5.92 -29.99 -24.04
C LEU A 157 5.23 -29.71 -25.38
N ALA A 158 5.99 -29.08 -26.27
CA ALA A 158 5.81 -29.20 -27.72
C ALA A 158 7.20 -29.28 -28.36
N GLY A 159 7.93 -30.33 -28.00
CA GLY A 159 9.17 -30.74 -28.64
C GLY A 159 8.98 -32.11 -29.28
N GLY A 160 8.89 -32.14 -30.60
CA GLY A 160 9.02 -33.32 -31.45
C GLY A 160 9.81 -32.93 -32.71
N PRO A 161 10.56 -33.86 -33.31
CA PRO A 161 12.02 -33.84 -33.26
C PRO A 161 12.67 -33.50 -34.60
N SER A 162 13.95 -33.10 -34.62
CA SER A 162 14.86 -33.37 -35.75
C SER A 162 16.34 -33.16 -35.41
N SER A 163 17.05 -34.30 -35.46
CA SER A 163 18.42 -34.55 -35.92
C SER A 163 19.58 -33.67 -35.42
N GLU A 164 20.38 -34.32 -34.57
CA GLU A 164 21.81 -34.11 -34.44
C GLU A 164 22.53 -34.12 -35.79
N THR A 165 23.41 -33.15 -36.03
CA THR A 165 24.68 -33.38 -36.73
C THR A 165 25.76 -32.48 -36.14
N LYS A 166 26.75 -33.09 -35.47
CA LYS A 166 28.08 -32.50 -35.25
C LYS A 166 28.77 -32.34 -36.61
N PRO A 167 29.76 -31.44 -36.72
CA PRO A 167 31.10 -32.00 -36.88
C PRO A 167 32.20 -31.33 -36.04
N ALA A 168 33.34 -31.99 -36.13
CA ALA A 168 34.50 -31.97 -35.27
C ALA A 168 35.32 -30.68 -35.27
N ARG A 169 36.08 -30.55 -34.17
CA ARG A 169 37.27 -29.72 -34.01
C ARG A 169 38.38 -30.18 -34.97
N THR A 170 39.02 -29.23 -35.60
CA THR A 170 40.43 -29.29 -36.02
C THR A 170 41.08 -27.98 -35.59
N GLY A 171 42.10 -28.08 -34.74
CA GLY A 171 42.90 -26.93 -34.33
C GLY A 171 44.00 -26.63 -35.34
N LEU A 172 44.44 -25.37 -35.38
CA LEU A 172 45.86 -25.06 -35.45
C LEU A 172 46.14 -23.64 -34.92
N VAL A 173 47.21 -23.55 -34.15
CA VAL A 173 47.81 -22.39 -33.50
C VAL A 173 48.52 -21.52 -34.54
N SER A 174 48.51 -20.18 -34.42
CA SER A 174 49.70 -19.33 -34.62
C SER A 174 49.49 -17.84 -34.28
N GLN A 175 50.20 -17.42 -33.24
CA GLN A 175 51.05 -16.23 -33.11
C GLN A 175 50.63 -14.92 -33.83
N VAL A 176 50.28 -13.92 -33.01
CA VAL A 176 50.17 -12.51 -33.41
C VAL A 176 51.57 -11.89 -33.39
N THR A 177 52.11 -11.58 -34.57
CA THR A 177 53.32 -10.77 -34.75
C THR A 177 52.90 -9.33 -35.05
N VAL A 178 53.33 -8.40 -34.21
CA VAL A 178 53.22 -6.95 -34.41
C VAL A 178 54.14 -6.54 -35.56
N LYS A 179 53.59 -5.89 -36.59
CA LYS A 179 54.39 -5.16 -37.61
C LYS A 179 53.67 -3.89 -38.03
N THR A 180 54.38 -2.78 -37.90
CA THR A 180 53.99 -1.40 -38.22
C THR A 180 54.11 -1.07 -39.71
N ALA A 181 53.09 -0.35 -40.23
CA ALA A 181 53.07 0.69 -41.30
C ALA A 181 53.49 0.31 -42.74
N PRO A 182 52.92 0.89 -43.84
CA PRO A 182 52.77 2.34 -44.04
C PRO A 182 51.49 2.87 -44.74
N HIS A 183 51.38 4.20 -44.74
CA HIS A 183 50.52 5.07 -45.55
C HIS A 183 50.29 4.59 -46.99
N ASN A 184 49.05 4.68 -47.50
CA ASN A 184 48.76 5.51 -48.68
C ASN A 184 47.27 5.87 -48.81
N ASP A 185 47.05 7.00 -49.47
CA ASP A 185 45.85 7.82 -49.54
C ASP A 185 44.71 7.22 -50.38
N GLY A 186 43.47 7.51 -49.99
CA GLY A 186 42.29 7.13 -50.75
C GLY A 186 41.01 7.72 -50.15
N SER A 187 40.54 8.80 -50.75
CA SER A 187 39.30 9.51 -50.45
C SER A 187 38.09 8.59 -50.29
N GLY A 188 37.55 8.54 -49.07
CA GLY A 188 36.25 7.98 -48.77
C GLY A 188 35.67 8.77 -47.62
N THR A 189 34.70 9.63 -47.92
CA THR A 189 33.96 10.47 -46.98
C THR A 189 33.52 9.66 -45.77
N LYS A 190 34.11 9.94 -44.61
CA LYS A 190 33.60 9.55 -43.29
C LYS A 190 32.14 9.99 -43.22
N PRO A 191 31.15 9.10 -43.03
CA PRO A 191 29.80 9.58 -42.78
C PRO A 191 29.88 10.44 -41.51
N ALA A 192 29.56 11.73 -41.70
CA ALA A 192 29.43 12.69 -40.63
C ALA A 192 28.58 12.06 -39.52
N GLY A 193 29.06 12.20 -38.28
CA GLY A 193 28.37 11.67 -37.12
C GLY A 193 26.89 11.98 -37.20
N ALA A 194 26.06 10.94 -37.12
CA ALA A 194 24.63 11.10 -36.99
C ALA A 194 24.41 12.03 -35.79
N ALA A 195 24.01 13.27 -36.06
CA ALA A 195 23.65 14.23 -35.04
C ALA A 195 22.63 13.54 -34.13
N ALA A 196 22.90 13.51 -32.83
CA ALA A 196 21.95 12.95 -31.88
C ALA A 196 20.59 13.61 -32.14
N PRO A 197 19.51 12.83 -32.29
CA PRO A 197 18.21 13.38 -32.69
C PRO A 197 17.80 14.47 -31.70
N ILE A 198 17.38 15.63 -32.24
CA ILE A 198 16.89 16.76 -31.44
C ILE A 198 15.66 16.27 -30.67
N ARG A 199 15.76 16.19 -29.35
CA ARG A 199 14.67 15.77 -28.47
C ARG A 199 13.60 16.86 -28.45
N GLN A 200 12.36 16.52 -28.77
CA GLN A 200 11.25 17.44 -28.69
C GLN A 200 10.71 17.50 -27.26
N THR A 201 10.26 18.69 -26.84
CA THR A 201 9.54 18.87 -25.58
C THR A 201 8.05 19.11 -25.85
N TRP A 202 7.20 18.26 -25.28
CA TRP A 202 5.75 18.36 -25.32
C TRP A 202 5.24 18.95 -24.01
N ARG A 203 4.29 19.89 -24.08
CA ARG A 203 3.70 20.50 -22.89
C ARG A 203 2.27 20.00 -22.70
N VAL A 204 2.02 19.42 -21.53
CA VAL A 204 0.72 18.96 -21.07
C VAL A 204 0.23 19.95 -20.01
N SER A 205 -1.01 20.42 -20.17
CA SER A 205 -1.65 21.38 -19.25
C SER A 205 -3.16 21.13 -19.19
N PRO A 206 -3.85 21.55 -18.11
CA PRO A 206 -5.30 21.38 -18.01
C PRO A 206 -6.02 22.10 -19.16
N GLY A 207 -6.91 21.39 -19.86
CA GLY A 207 -7.63 21.91 -21.04
C GLY A 207 -6.80 21.97 -22.34
N GLY A 208 -5.52 21.59 -22.29
CA GLY A 208 -4.63 21.50 -23.46
C GLY A 208 -4.45 20.07 -23.97
N LEU A 209 -3.26 19.78 -24.51
CA LEU A 209 -2.86 18.44 -24.94
C LEU A 209 -2.91 17.48 -23.74
N SER A 210 -3.64 16.37 -23.88
CA SER A 210 -3.72 15.35 -22.84
C SER A 210 -2.43 14.53 -22.74
N LEU A 211 -2.12 13.99 -21.55
CA LEU A 211 -0.94 13.15 -21.35
C LEU A 211 -0.92 11.91 -22.27
N PRO A 212 -2.03 11.14 -22.42
CA PRO A 212 -2.04 10.01 -23.35
C PRO A 212 -1.76 10.41 -24.80
N GLU A 213 -2.32 11.53 -25.27
CA GLU A 213 -2.04 12.04 -26.62
C GLU A 213 -0.58 12.48 -26.79
N ALA A 214 -0.01 13.12 -25.76
CA ALA A 214 1.40 13.51 -25.77
C ALA A 214 2.31 12.28 -25.87
N VAL A 215 2.05 11.24 -25.06
CA VAL A 215 2.78 9.95 -25.12
C VAL A 215 2.65 9.29 -26.48
N GLN A 216 1.45 9.30 -27.08
CA GLN A 216 1.23 8.73 -28.40
C GLN A 216 2.06 9.45 -29.47
N LYS A 217 2.01 10.79 -29.49
CA LYS A 217 2.69 11.63 -30.49
C LYS A 217 4.20 11.74 -30.30
N ALA A 218 4.69 11.60 -29.06
CA ALA A 218 6.10 11.70 -28.73
C ALA A 218 6.94 10.58 -29.36
N ARG A 219 8.14 10.93 -29.81
CA ARG A 219 9.15 9.99 -30.32
C ARG A 219 10.00 9.45 -29.18
N PRO A 220 10.63 8.27 -29.35
CA PRO A 220 11.59 7.78 -28.38
C PRO A 220 12.68 8.82 -28.07
N GLY A 221 12.87 9.14 -26.79
CA GLY A 221 13.82 10.13 -26.28
C GLY A 221 13.22 11.52 -26.01
N ASP A 222 11.97 11.77 -26.39
CA ASP A 222 11.29 13.04 -26.15
C ASP A 222 10.99 13.27 -24.65
N ILE A 223 10.74 14.54 -24.33
CA ILE A 223 10.37 15.00 -22.99
C ILE A 223 8.91 15.46 -23.02
N ILE A 224 8.14 15.06 -22.02
CA ILE A 224 6.78 15.53 -21.76
C ILE A 224 6.81 16.27 -20.43
N GLU A 225 6.70 17.59 -20.50
CA GLU A 225 6.54 18.48 -19.36
C GLU A 225 5.06 18.62 -19.00
N ILE A 226 4.71 18.25 -17.77
CA ILE A 226 3.36 18.29 -17.25
C ILE A 226 3.29 19.47 -16.29
N ALA A 227 2.51 20.49 -16.66
CA ALA A 227 2.33 21.68 -15.84
C ALA A 227 1.68 21.34 -14.49
N ALA A 228 1.75 22.26 -13.53
CA ALA A 228 1.02 22.13 -12.28
C ALA A 228 -0.49 21.94 -12.54
N GLY A 229 -1.12 21.07 -11.75
CA GLY A 229 -2.52 20.73 -11.90
C GLY A 229 -2.80 19.25 -11.61
N GLU A 230 -4.08 18.93 -11.69
CA GLU A 230 -4.60 17.58 -11.51
C GLU A 230 -5.03 16.99 -12.87
N TYR A 231 -4.57 15.79 -13.17
CA TYR A 231 -4.76 15.13 -14.46
C TYR A 231 -5.39 13.76 -14.25
N THR A 232 -6.65 13.61 -14.66
CA THR A 232 -7.34 12.33 -14.59
C THR A 232 -7.13 11.53 -15.88
N LEU A 233 -6.45 10.40 -15.76
CA LEU A 233 -6.36 9.39 -16.79
C LEU A 233 -7.69 8.65 -16.91
N ARG A 234 -8.29 8.68 -18.11
CA ARG A 234 -9.52 7.92 -18.41
C ARG A 234 -9.26 6.42 -18.47
N GLN A 235 -8.02 6.02 -18.76
CA GLN A 235 -7.55 4.64 -18.86
C GLN A 235 -6.11 4.56 -18.35
N PRO A 236 -5.66 3.38 -17.87
CA PRO A 236 -4.27 3.14 -17.52
C PRO A 236 -3.32 3.54 -18.65
N LEU A 237 -2.19 4.16 -18.32
CA LEU A 237 -1.22 4.63 -19.30
C LEU A 237 -0.13 3.58 -19.52
N VAL A 238 -0.04 3.05 -20.74
CA VAL A 238 1.06 2.16 -21.16
C VAL A 238 2.10 2.97 -21.92
N ILE A 239 3.37 2.78 -21.58
CA ILE A 239 4.52 3.41 -22.24
C ILE A 239 5.49 2.30 -22.66
N ASP A 240 5.76 2.22 -23.96
CA ASP A 240 6.55 1.17 -24.60
C ASP A 240 7.87 1.68 -25.21
N LYS A 241 8.14 2.98 -25.05
CA LYS A 241 9.27 3.67 -25.68
C LYS A 241 9.99 4.57 -24.69
N SER A 242 11.25 4.86 -24.98
CA SER A 242 12.06 5.73 -24.13
C SER A 242 11.45 7.12 -24.05
N LEU A 243 11.14 7.63 -22.86
CA LEU A 243 10.51 8.95 -22.67
C LEU A 243 10.90 9.55 -21.32
N THR A 244 10.83 10.87 -21.21
CA THR A 244 10.86 11.57 -19.91
C THR A 244 9.51 12.20 -19.62
N LEU A 245 8.86 11.81 -18.53
CA LEU A 245 7.70 12.49 -17.96
C LEU A 245 8.16 13.33 -16.77
N ARG A 246 7.99 14.65 -16.85
CA ARG A 246 8.40 15.59 -15.81
C ARG A 246 7.24 16.46 -15.37
N GLY A 247 6.83 16.35 -14.11
CA GLY A 247 5.89 17.27 -13.48
C GLY A 247 6.56 18.56 -12.99
N ALA A 248 5.74 19.54 -12.63
CA ALA A 248 6.19 20.81 -12.03
C ALA A 248 6.72 20.64 -10.58
N GLY A 249 6.48 19.48 -9.98
CA GLY A 249 6.83 19.15 -8.60
C GLY A 249 5.81 18.17 -8.02
N ARG A 250 6.24 17.28 -7.12
CA ARG A 250 5.37 16.22 -6.57
C ARG A 250 4.12 16.74 -5.86
N ASP A 251 4.19 17.95 -5.29
CA ASP A 251 3.08 18.61 -4.62
C ASP A 251 2.27 19.53 -5.56
N GLN A 252 2.69 19.66 -6.83
CA GLN A 252 2.08 20.58 -7.81
C GLN A 252 1.41 19.85 -8.97
N THR A 253 1.93 18.67 -9.36
CA THR A 253 1.40 17.87 -10.46
C THR A 253 0.91 16.54 -9.89
N ARG A 254 -0.40 16.26 -10.06
CA ARG A 254 -1.03 15.00 -9.62
C ARG A 254 -1.65 14.29 -10.82
N LEU A 255 -1.31 13.01 -10.99
CA LEU A 255 -1.89 12.13 -11.99
C LEU A 255 -2.76 11.09 -11.31
N LEU A 256 -4.05 11.05 -11.66
CA LEU A 256 -5.02 10.13 -11.05
C LEU A 256 -5.55 9.14 -12.09
N CYS A 257 -5.71 7.88 -11.71
CA CYS A 257 -6.47 6.91 -12.48
C CYS A 257 -7.46 6.19 -11.55
N TRP A 258 -8.64 5.88 -12.07
CA TRP A 258 -9.72 5.19 -11.33
C TRP A 258 -9.95 3.77 -11.82
N ARG A 259 -9.24 3.37 -12.89
CA ARG A 259 -9.38 2.08 -13.55
C ARG A 259 -8.47 1.04 -12.85
N PRO A 260 -8.88 -0.24 -12.83
CA PRO A 260 -8.07 -1.30 -12.23
C PRO A 260 -6.77 -1.56 -13.01
N ASP A 261 -6.00 -2.53 -12.53
CA ASP A 261 -4.73 -3.01 -13.08
C ASP A 261 -3.54 -2.13 -12.72
N PHE A 262 -3.43 -0.96 -13.33
CA PHE A 262 -2.37 0.00 -13.02
C PHE A 262 -2.71 1.46 -13.34
N VAL A 263 -1.94 2.41 -12.80
CA VAL A 263 -1.99 3.82 -13.26
C VAL A 263 -1.06 4.02 -14.44
N ILE A 264 0.22 3.64 -14.30
CA ILE A 264 1.22 3.66 -15.38
C ILE A 264 1.93 2.32 -15.46
N LYS A 265 2.11 1.80 -16.67
CA LYS A 265 2.95 0.63 -16.94
C LYS A 265 4.00 0.95 -18.00
N PHE A 266 5.25 0.60 -17.73
CA PHE A 266 6.32 0.63 -18.71
C PHE A 266 6.68 -0.78 -19.19
N THR A 267 6.59 -0.99 -20.50
CA THR A 267 6.83 -2.28 -21.18
C THR A 267 8.01 -2.25 -22.15
N GLY A 268 8.64 -1.09 -22.34
CA GLY A 268 9.79 -0.94 -23.24
C GLY A 268 11.09 -1.54 -22.69
N ASP A 269 12.09 -1.64 -23.57
CA ASP A 269 13.45 -2.08 -23.24
C ASP A 269 14.44 -0.91 -23.05
N GLY A 270 14.01 0.31 -23.36
CA GLY A 270 14.81 1.52 -23.32
C GLY A 270 14.82 2.25 -21.97
N GLN A 271 15.03 3.57 -22.03
CA GLN A 271 15.09 4.44 -20.85
C GLN A 271 13.80 5.21 -20.63
N TRP A 272 13.17 5.03 -19.48
CA TRP A 272 12.01 5.82 -19.08
C TRP A 272 12.29 6.59 -17.79
N THR A 273 11.93 7.87 -17.78
CA THR A 273 12.06 8.74 -16.61
C THR A 273 10.70 9.25 -16.17
N LEU A 274 10.40 9.13 -14.89
CA LEU A 274 9.26 9.73 -14.20
C LEU A 274 9.77 10.64 -13.08
N GLN A 275 9.53 11.94 -13.19
CA GLN A 275 10.15 12.92 -12.30
C GLN A 275 9.17 13.99 -11.80
N GLY A 276 9.16 14.25 -10.49
CA GLY A 276 8.55 15.47 -9.95
C GLY A 276 7.02 15.51 -10.04
N LEU A 277 6.33 14.41 -9.76
CA LEU A 277 4.87 14.36 -9.72
C LEU A 277 4.34 13.32 -8.73
N THR A 278 3.08 13.49 -8.33
CA THR A 278 2.31 12.44 -7.66
C THR A 278 1.60 11.57 -8.70
N VAL A 279 1.69 10.25 -8.53
CA VAL A 279 0.87 9.25 -9.25
C VAL A 279 0.01 8.54 -8.22
N GLU A 280 -1.30 8.56 -8.46
CA GLU A 280 -2.30 8.08 -7.51
C GLU A 280 -3.32 7.20 -8.21
N HIS A 281 -3.54 6.01 -7.64
CA HIS A 281 -4.75 5.26 -7.94
C HIS A 281 -5.86 5.72 -6.99
N ALA A 282 -6.94 6.24 -7.57
CA ALA A 282 -8.10 6.77 -6.85
C ALA A 282 -9.35 5.87 -7.02
N GLY A 283 -9.20 4.74 -7.70
CA GLY A 283 -10.28 3.77 -7.90
C GLY A 283 -10.57 2.96 -6.63
N ILE A 284 -11.56 2.07 -6.73
CA ILE A 284 -11.95 1.13 -5.66
C ILE A 284 -11.64 -0.34 -6.00
N GLN A 285 -11.20 -0.58 -7.24
CA GLN A 285 -10.78 -1.90 -7.69
C GLN A 285 -9.26 -2.01 -7.58
N TRP A 286 -8.75 -3.25 -7.56
CA TRP A 286 -7.33 -3.50 -7.43
C TRP A 286 -6.51 -2.80 -8.52
N ALA A 287 -5.35 -2.27 -8.13
CA ALA A 287 -4.37 -1.72 -9.04
C ALA A 287 -3.00 -1.62 -8.37
N ASN A 288 -1.95 -1.71 -9.16
CA ASN A 288 -0.64 -1.18 -8.81
C ASN A 288 -0.53 0.27 -9.26
N VAL A 289 0.24 1.12 -8.59
CA VAL A 289 0.37 2.51 -9.04
C VAL A 289 1.27 2.58 -10.27
N VAL A 290 2.52 2.13 -10.15
CA VAL A 290 3.46 2.04 -11.29
C VAL A 290 3.99 0.62 -11.46
N VAL A 291 3.95 0.10 -12.69
CA VAL A 291 4.50 -1.21 -13.05
C VAL A 291 5.64 -1.04 -14.07
N VAL A 292 6.74 -1.75 -13.86
CA VAL A 292 7.93 -1.74 -14.72
C VAL A 292 8.30 -3.18 -15.06
N GLU A 293 8.19 -3.56 -16.33
CA GLU A 293 8.45 -4.93 -16.78
C GLU A 293 9.86 -5.12 -17.38
N GLY A 294 10.49 -4.03 -17.84
CA GLY A 294 11.79 -4.06 -18.51
C GLY A 294 12.50 -2.70 -18.54
N GLY A 295 13.62 -2.66 -19.26
CA GLY A 295 14.40 -1.45 -19.52
C GLY A 295 15.17 -0.88 -18.33
N PHE A 296 15.61 0.37 -18.46
CA PHE A 296 16.33 1.11 -17.42
C PHE A 296 15.54 2.34 -17.00
N ILE A 297 14.94 2.29 -15.81
CA ILE A 297 13.99 3.31 -15.36
C ILE A 297 14.64 4.29 -14.38
N THR A 298 14.23 5.55 -14.44
CA THR A 298 14.54 6.56 -13.43
C THR A 298 13.24 7.10 -12.85
N ILE A 299 12.98 6.88 -11.57
CA ILE A 299 11.84 7.47 -10.86
C ILE A 299 12.39 8.35 -9.75
N THR A 300 12.18 9.67 -9.85
CA THR A 300 12.78 10.60 -8.88
C THR A 300 11.84 11.68 -8.42
N ASP A 301 11.89 12.01 -7.14
CA ASP A 301 11.15 13.14 -6.57
C ASP A 301 9.62 12.98 -6.80
N CYS A 302 9.09 11.76 -6.63
CA CYS A 302 7.68 11.44 -6.88
C CYS A 302 6.94 10.98 -5.60
N VAL A 303 5.61 11.05 -5.60
CA VAL A 303 4.75 10.38 -4.62
C VAL A 303 3.94 9.29 -5.33
N LEU A 304 3.96 8.08 -4.79
CA LEU A 304 3.37 6.87 -5.39
C LEU A 304 2.40 6.28 -4.35
N THR A 305 1.09 6.39 -4.59
CA THR A 305 0.08 6.16 -3.54
C THR A 305 -1.22 5.57 -4.07
N GLY A 306 -1.97 4.90 -3.18
CA GLY A 306 -3.33 4.42 -3.46
C GLY A 306 -3.40 3.05 -4.14
N GLY A 307 -2.30 2.30 -4.22
CA GLY A 307 -2.35 0.93 -4.74
C GLY A 307 -3.33 0.08 -3.91
N LEU A 308 -4.31 -0.54 -4.57
CA LEU A 308 -5.32 -1.37 -3.92
C LEU A 308 -5.10 -2.85 -4.24
N ARG A 309 -5.25 -3.71 -3.22
CA ARG A 309 -5.07 -5.15 -3.32
C ARG A 309 -6.41 -5.85 -3.33
N ASP A 310 -6.67 -6.65 -4.35
CA ASP A 310 -7.75 -7.64 -4.27
C ASP A 310 -7.26 -8.84 -3.44
N GLN A 311 -7.95 -9.10 -2.33
CA GLN A 311 -7.59 -10.18 -1.42
C GLN A 311 -7.95 -11.56 -1.98
N GLN A 312 -8.91 -11.65 -2.92
CA GLN A 312 -9.32 -12.93 -3.48
C GLN A 312 -8.37 -13.42 -4.58
N SER A 313 -8.03 -12.55 -5.53
CA SER A 313 -7.09 -12.88 -6.61
C SER A 313 -5.62 -12.62 -6.27
N GLU A 314 -5.35 -11.99 -5.12
CA GLU A 314 -4.02 -11.54 -4.68
C GLU A 314 -3.35 -10.56 -5.65
N GLN A 315 -4.14 -9.80 -6.41
CA GLN A 315 -3.66 -8.85 -7.41
C GLN A 315 -3.57 -7.42 -6.85
N GLY A 316 -2.62 -6.65 -7.38
CA GLY A 316 -2.49 -5.22 -7.09
C GLY A 316 -1.87 -4.88 -5.73
N GLY A 317 -1.97 -3.60 -5.37
CA GLY A 317 -1.59 -3.10 -4.05
C GLY A 317 -0.20 -2.49 -3.95
N ASN A 318 0.63 -2.53 -4.99
CA ASN A 318 1.99 -1.97 -4.91
C ASN A 318 2.04 -0.50 -5.35
N GLY A 319 2.86 0.32 -4.70
CA GLY A 319 3.18 1.67 -5.16
C GLY A 319 4.09 1.65 -6.40
N VAL A 320 5.18 0.91 -6.36
CA VAL A 320 6.02 0.64 -7.54
C VAL A 320 6.31 -0.84 -7.61
N TRP A 321 6.11 -1.46 -8.76
CA TRP A 321 6.44 -2.87 -8.96
C TRP A 321 7.42 -3.04 -10.12
N PHE A 322 8.67 -3.39 -9.79
CA PHE A 322 9.66 -3.88 -10.75
C PHE A 322 9.50 -5.39 -10.92
N THR A 323 9.34 -5.85 -12.15
CA THR A 323 9.24 -7.27 -12.51
C THR A 323 10.10 -7.58 -13.74
N GLY A 324 10.09 -8.84 -14.19
CA GLY A 324 10.83 -9.27 -15.38
C GLY A 324 12.34 -9.08 -15.21
N THR A 325 12.95 -8.33 -16.12
CA THR A 325 14.41 -8.03 -16.10
C THR A 325 14.70 -6.56 -15.83
N ALA A 326 13.68 -5.82 -15.36
CA ALA A 326 13.75 -4.38 -15.17
C ALA A 326 14.93 -3.94 -14.30
N ARG A 327 15.60 -2.88 -14.73
CA ARG A 327 16.66 -2.21 -13.98
C ARG A 327 16.29 -0.75 -13.81
N GLY A 328 16.99 -0.06 -12.91
CA GLY A 328 16.78 1.37 -12.80
C GLY A 328 17.21 1.96 -11.47
N TYR A 329 16.78 3.20 -11.28
CA TYR A 329 17.06 4.02 -10.14
C TYR A 329 15.77 4.67 -9.64
N VAL A 330 15.42 4.39 -8.38
CA VAL A 330 14.32 5.07 -7.70
C VAL A 330 14.92 5.89 -6.57
N ALA A 331 14.72 7.21 -6.56
CA ALA A 331 15.27 8.05 -5.53
C ALA A 331 14.44 9.25 -5.09
N ARG A 332 14.52 9.59 -3.80
CA ARG A 332 13.78 10.71 -3.18
C ARG A 332 12.27 10.61 -3.39
N CYS A 333 11.76 9.39 -3.52
CA CYS A 333 10.34 9.13 -3.69
C CYS A 333 9.66 8.82 -2.35
N LEU A 334 8.36 9.09 -2.29
CA LEU A 334 7.49 8.72 -1.18
C LEU A 334 6.48 7.67 -1.66
N CYS A 335 6.61 6.44 -1.19
CA CYS A 335 5.71 5.33 -1.49
C CYS A 335 4.85 5.04 -0.25
N ARG A 336 3.58 5.47 -0.28
CA ARG A 336 2.74 5.42 0.93
C ARG A 336 1.29 5.03 0.66
N ASN A 337 0.60 4.60 1.71
CA ASN A 337 -0.83 4.27 1.67
C ASN A 337 -1.15 3.29 0.52
N ASN A 338 -0.34 2.24 0.38
CA ASN A 338 -0.58 1.17 -0.57
C ASN A 338 -0.95 -0.11 0.20
N GLU A 339 -1.91 -0.87 -0.31
CA GLU A 339 -2.47 -2.05 0.37
C GLU A 339 -1.59 -3.30 0.28
N LEU A 340 -0.46 -3.23 -0.42
CA LEU A 340 0.59 -4.24 -0.39
C LEU A 340 1.94 -3.57 -0.10
N HIS A 341 2.85 -3.42 -1.06
CA HIS A 341 4.18 -2.87 -0.79
C HIS A 341 4.32 -1.43 -1.28
N GLY A 342 5.16 -0.65 -0.59
CA GLY A 342 5.58 0.65 -1.12
C GLY A 342 6.34 0.46 -2.44
N ILE A 343 7.38 -0.38 -2.42
CA ILE A 343 8.15 -0.81 -3.59
C ILE A 343 8.30 -2.33 -3.58
N ALA A 344 7.86 -3.01 -4.63
CA ALA A 344 8.05 -4.43 -4.85
C ALA A 344 9.04 -4.70 -5.99
N VAL A 345 9.90 -5.70 -5.82
CA VAL A 345 10.87 -6.16 -6.82
C VAL A 345 10.78 -7.68 -6.93
N SER A 346 10.42 -8.18 -8.11
CA SER A 346 10.25 -9.61 -8.41
C SER A 346 10.97 -10.01 -9.70
N GLY A 347 10.86 -11.28 -10.10
CA GLY A 347 11.52 -11.81 -11.28
C GLY A 347 13.03 -11.82 -11.15
N GLN A 348 13.69 -11.26 -12.16
CA GLN A 348 15.14 -11.03 -12.24
C GLN A 348 15.46 -9.53 -12.15
N ALA A 349 14.52 -8.70 -11.69
CA ALA A 349 14.69 -7.26 -11.65
C ALA A 349 15.80 -6.84 -10.68
N GLN A 350 16.53 -5.78 -11.04
CA GLN A 350 17.73 -5.30 -10.34
C GLN A 350 17.79 -3.77 -10.18
N PRO A 351 16.82 -3.13 -9.48
CA PRO A 351 16.84 -1.70 -9.28
C PRO A 351 17.83 -1.28 -8.17
N ARG A 352 18.25 -0.01 -8.25
CA ARG A 352 18.86 0.73 -7.15
C ARG A 352 17.80 1.64 -6.52
N LEU A 353 17.53 1.44 -5.23
CA LEU A 353 16.57 2.21 -4.45
C LEU A 353 17.36 3.06 -3.44
N GLU A 354 17.29 4.39 -3.55
CA GLU A 354 18.11 5.29 -2.74
C GLU A 354 17.31 6.47 -2.17
N ASP A 355 17.49 6.80 -0.89
CA ASP A 355 16.84 7.96 -0.25
C ASP A 355 15.31 8.01 -0.41
N ASN A 356 14.64 6.85 -0.51
CA ASN A 356 13.19 6.79 -0.57
C ASN A 356 12.58 6.66 0.83
N THR A 357 11.34 7.12 0.96
CA THR A 357 10.52 6.87 2.14
C THR A 357 9.36 5.95 1.76
N CYS A 358 9.27 4.78 2.39
CA CYS A 358 8.15 3.86 2.28
C CYS A 358 7.40 3.79 3.61
N GLU A 359 6.18 4.33 3.65
CA GLU A 359 5.43 4.47 4.91
C GLU A 359 3.96 4.15 4.80
N ASP A 360 3.37 3.70 5.90
CA ASP A 360 1.92 3.47 6.02
C ASP A 360 1.37 2.55 4.92
N ASN A 361 2.17 1.57 4.47
CA ASN A 361 1.74 0.51 3.55
C ASN A 361 1.25 -0.69 4.37
N THR A 362 0.22 -1.40 3.90
CA THR A 362 -0.34 -2.55 4.62
C THR A 362 0.61 -3.76 4.63
N GLY A 363 1.40 -3.93 3.58
CA GLY A 363 2.48 -4.91 3.50
C GLY A 363 3.82 -4.34 3.98
N SER A 364 4.92 -4.79 3.37
CA SER A 364 6.27 -4.25 3.66
C SER A 364 6.54 -2.92 2.95
N GLY A 365 7.41 -2.08 3.51
CA GLY A 365 7.85 -0.84 2.85
C GLY A 365 8.56 -1.11 1.52
N ILE A 366 9.54 -2.01 1.54
CA ILE A 366 10.22 -2.53 0.35
C ILE A 366 10.20 -4.07 0.38
N ALA A 367 9.86 -4.72 -0.72
CA ALA A 367 9.81 -6.17 -0.83
C ALA A 367 10.63 -6.68 -2.02
N TYR A 368 11.48 -7.67 -1.77
CA TYR A 368 12.20 -8.45 -2.76
C TYR A 368 11.71 -9.89 -2.75
N VAL A 369 11.31 -10.43 -3.90
CA VAL A 369 10.81 -11.81 -4.03
C VAL A 369 11.45 -12.53 -5.22
N GLU A 370 11.22 -13.84 -5.33
CA GLU A 370 11.73 -14.68 -6.43
C GLU A 370 13.27 -14.60 -6.56
N ASN A 371 13.82 -14.17 -7.69
CA ASN A 371 15.27 -14.07 -7.91
C ASN A 371 15.73 -12.60 -7.97
N ALA A 372 14.92 -11.68 -7.44
CA ALA A 372 15.21 -10.26 -7.49
C ALA A 372 16.52 -9.94 -6.74
N SER A 373 17.23 -8.93 -7.23
CA SER A 373 18.46 -8.45 -6.60
C SER A 373 18.60 -6.95 -6.80
N GLY A 374 19.73 -6.35 -6.42
CA GLY A 374 19.93 -4.90 -6.54
C GLY A 374 20.44 -4.30 -5.23
N THR A 375 20.27 -2.99 -5.10
CA THR A 375 20.82 -2.24 -3.96
C THR A 375 19.77 -1.33 -3.35
N VAL A 376 19.67 -1.33 -2.03
CA VAL A 376 18.73 -0.54 -1.24
C VAL A 376 19.57 0.26 -0.25
N ARG A 377 19.68 1.57 -0.48
CA ARG A 377 20.56 2.47 0.26
C ARG A 377 19.85 3.66 0.88
N ASN A 378 20.11 3.95 2.14
CA ASN A 378 19.63 5.17 2.82
C ASN A 378 18.10 5.37 2.73
N ASN A 379 17.33 4.30 2.59
CA ASN A 379 15.86 4.39 2.56
C ASN A 379 15.32 4.40 3.99
N THR A 380 14.17 5.03 4.16
CA THR A 380 13.39 4.99 5.41
C THR A 380 12.13 4.16 5.19
N CYS A 381 11.98 3.06 5.92
CA CYS A 381 10.80 2.21 5.88
C CYS A 381 10.13 2.22 7.25
N ARG A 382 8.98 2.89 7.38
CA ARG A 382 8.33 3.09 8.68
C ARG A 382 6.83 2.87 8.69
N ASN A 383 6.28 2.49 9.84
CA ASN A 383 4.83 2.30 10.03
C ASN A 383 4.18 1.34 9.02
N ASN A 384 4.95 0.40 8.46
CA ASN A 384 4.39 -0.57 7.51
C ASN A 384 3.76 -1.75 8.27
N GLY A 385 2.73 -2.35 7.69
CA GLY A 385 1.92 -3.39 8.31
C GLY A 385 2.59 -4.76 8.38
N ILE A 386 3.70 -4.96 7.67
CA ILE A 386 4.58 -6.14 7.81
C ILE A 386 6.00 -5.64 8.16
N ASP A 387 6.97 -5.79 7.25
CA ASP A 387 8.38 -5.46 7.52
C ASP A 387 8.75 -4.08 6.96
N GLY A 388 9.81 -3.47 7.48
CA GLY A 388 10.43 -2.33 6.79
C GLY A 388 10.93 -2.76 5.41
N ILE A 389 11.82 -3.76 5.39
CA ILE A 389 12.33 -4.41 4.17
C ILE A 389 12.18 -5.93 4.28
N GLY A 390 11.38 -6.53 3.40
CA GLY A 390 11.22 -7.99 3.30
C GLY A 390 11.99 -8.57 2.13
N VAL A 391 12.70 -9.69 2.34
CA VAL A 391 13.43 -10.42 1.31
C VAL A 391 13.00 -11.88 1.34
N ASN A 392 12.46 -12.39 0.24
CA ASN A 392 11.86 -13.72 0.13
C ASN A 392 12.35 -14.48 -1.12
N GLY A 393 12.06 -15.78 -1.22
CA GLY A 393 12.44 -16.61 -2.35
C GLY A 393 13.93 -16.92 -2.39
N GLN A 394 14.55 -16.69 -3.54
CA GLN A 394 16.00 -16.71 -3.78
C GLN A 394 16.58 -15.30 -3.88
N ALA A 395 15.82 -14.27 -3.48
CA ALA A 395 16.23 -12.90 -3.68
C ALA A 395 17.51 -12.58 -2.89
N GLN A 396 18.34 -11.71 -3.46
CA GLN A 396 19.68 -11.41 -2.95
C GLN A 396 20.06 -9.92 -3.06
N PRO A 397 19.29 -9.01 -2.45
CA PRO A 397 19.62 -7.58 -2.44
C PRO A 397 20.78 -7.25 -1.48
N THR A 398 21.44 -6.11 -1.74
CA THR A 398 22.35 -5.47 -0.78
C THR A 398 21.59 -4.32 -0.10
N LEU A 399 21.38 -4.44 1.20
CA LEU A 399 20.69 -3.45 2.04
C LEU A 399 21.74 -2.71 2.87
N GLU A 400 21.91 -1.41 2.63
CA GLU A 400 22.98 -0.61 3.25
C GLU A 400 22.45 0.72 3.80
N GLY A 401 22.72 1.04 5.07
CA GLY A 401 22.40 2.36 5.62
C GLY A 401 20.90 2.68 5.71
N ASN A 402 20.00 1.70 5.62
CA ASN A 402 18.55 1.94 5.69
C ASN A 402 18.08 2.08 7.13
N THR A 403 17.02 2.85 7.32
CA THR A 403 16.32 2.98 8.60
C THR A 403 14.97 2.28 8.53
N CYS A 404 14.76 1.26 9.36
CA CYS A 404 13.50 0.53 9.45
C CYS A 404 12.91 0.68 10.86
N GLU A 405 11.81 1.42 10.99
CA GLU A 405 11.25 1.76 12.30
C GLU A 405 9.73 1.62 12.42
N ASN A 406 9.25 1.26 13.61
CA ASN A 406 7.81 1.20 13.90
C ASN A 406 7.01 0.32 12.92
N ASN A 407 7.62 -0.70 12.32
CA ASN A 407 6.91 -1.65 11.48
C ASN A 407 6.26 -2.73 12.36
N ARG A 408 5.09 -3.24 11.95
CA ARG A 408 4.31 -4.21 12.75
C ARG A 408 4.96 -5.60 12.86
N TYR A 409 5.91 -5.93 11.98
CA TYR A 409 6.72 -7.14 12.08
C TYR A 409 8.17 -6.74 12.36
N SER A 410 9.08 -6.96 11.41
CA SER A 410 10.50 -6.74 11.63
C SER A 410 10.99 -5.50 10.91
N GLY A 411 12.13 -4.96 11.32
CA GLY A 411 12.81 -3.94 10.54
C GLY A 411 13.22 -4.49 9.18
N ILE A 412 14.05 -5.53 9.20
CA ILE A 412 14.45 -6.29 8.00
C ILE A 412 14.16 -7.78 8.23
N ALA A 413 13.54 -8.44 7.26
CA ALA A 413 13.24 -9.87 7.34
C ALA A 413 13.73 -10.64 6.11
N TYR A 414 14.37 -11.79 6.35
CA TYR A 414 14.79 -12.74 5.33
C TYR A 414 14.04 -14.06 5.49
N PHE A 415 13.34 -14.48 4.43
CA PHE A 415 12.50 -15.67 4.36
C PHE A 415 13.00 -16.68 3.33
N GLU A 416 12.52 -17.92 3.44
CA GLU A 416 12.79 -19.03 2.54
C GLU A 416 14.30 -19.27 2.30
N ASN A 417 14.80 -19.04 1.09
CA ASN A 417 16.21 -19.22 0.71
C ASN A 417 16.89 -17.88 0.40
N ALA A 418 16.31 -16.78 0.89
CA ALA A 418 16.80 -15.44 0.64
C ALA A 418 18.27 -15.31 1.08
N ARG A 419 19.04 -14.55 0.31
CA ARG A 419 20.45 -14.25 0.54
C ARG A 419 20.66 -12.73 0.46
N GLY A 420 21.90 -12.33 0.20
CA GLY A 420 22.29 -10.93 0.11
C GLY A 420 22.98 -10.47 1.38
N SER A 421 22.94 -9.16 1.64
CA SER A 421 23.52 -8.62 2.87
C SER A 421 22.71 -7.46 3.43
N ALA A 422 22.73 -7.32 4.74
CA ALA A 422 22.24 -6.17 5.47
C ALA A 422 23.42 -5.57 6.25
N ARG A 423 23.84 -4.37 5.86
CA ARG A 423 25.00 -3.68 6.42
C ARG A 423 24.66 -2.29 6.93
N ASN A 424 25.12 -1.93 8.12
CA ASN A 424 24.97 -0.57 8.66
C ASN A 424 23.53 -0.05 8.67
N ASN A 425 22.53 -0.93 8.75
CA ASN A 425 21.13 -0.52 8.84
C ASN A 425 20.77 -0.23 10.29
N THR A 426 19.81 0.68 10.50
CA THR A 426 19.22 0.96 11.80
C THR A 426 17.81 0.38 11.84
N CYS A 427 17.57 -0.62 12.69
CA CYS A 427 16.24 -1.20 12.90
C CYS A 427 15.79 -0.97 14.33
N ARG A 428 14.76 -0.13 14.52
CA ARG A 428 14.33 0.26 15.86
C ARG A 428 12.83 0.31 16.06
N ASN A 429 12.37 0.02 17.27
CA ASN A 429 10.96 0.11 17.66
C ASN A 429 10.01 -0.70 16.77
N ASN A 430 10.48 -1.78 16.14
CA ASN A 430 9.60 -2.68 15.41
C ASN A 430 8.87 -3.61 16.38
N GLU A 431 7.63 -3.99 16.07
CA GLU A 431 6.78 -4.74 17.00
C GLU A 431 7.25 -6.19 17.22
N ARG A 432 8.07 -6.74 16.31
CA ARG A 432 8.70 -8.05 16.47
C ARG A 432 10.21 -7.93 16.59
N TYR A 433 10.94 -7.94 15.47
CA TYR A 433 12.39 -8.00 15.48
C TYR A 433 13.07 -6.82 14.80
N GLY A 434 14.30 -6.49 15.20
CA GLY A 434 15.14 -5.61 14.40
C GLY A 434 15.47 -6.27 13.07
N ILE A 435 16.08 -7.46 13.15
CA ILE A 435 16.31 -8.34 11.99
C ILE A 435 15.76 -9.74 12.29
N PHE A 436 14.97 -10.29 11.37
CA PHE A 436 14.48 -11.66 11.40
C PHE A 436 15.10 -12.49 10.27
N VAL A 437 15.59 -13.68 10.58
CA VAL A 437 16.11 -14.63 9.59
C VAL A 437 15.45 -16.00 9.78
N GLN A 438 14.60 -16.37 8.83
CA GLN A 438 13.93 -17.67 8.80
C GLN A 438 14.93 -18.81 8.54
N LYS A 439 14.58 -20.00 9.01
CA LYS A 439 15.30 -21.23 8.66
C LYS A 439 15.38 -21.39 7.13
N GLY A 440 16.60 -21.35 6.60
CA GLY A 440 16.90 -21.51 5.16
C GLY A 440 17.57 -20.28 4.55
N ALA A 441 17.20 -19.08 5.02
CA ALA A 441 17.72 -17.83 4.50
C ALA A 441 19.11 -17.54 5.05
N LYS A 442 20.06 -17.13 4.20
CA LYS A 442 21.49 -16.99 4.52
C LYS A 442 22.02 -15.59 4.17
N PRO A 443 21.52 -14.51 4.81
CA PRO A 443 22.07 -13.18 4.62
C PRO A 443 23.42 -13.02 5.34
N MET A 444 24.26 -12.11 4.84
CA MET A 444 25.37 -11.57 5.62
C MET A 444 24.89 -10.35 6.41
N LEU A 445 25.06 -10.36 7.73
CA LEU A 445 24.67 -9.26 8.61
C LEU A 445 25.93 -8.59 9.16
N ASP A 446 26.09 -7.28 8.98
CA ASP A 446 27.31 -6.57 9.37
C ASP A 446 26.99 -5.14 9.87
N GLY A 447 27.53 -4.73 11.01
CA GLY A 447 27.42 -3.35 11.51
C GLY A 447 26.00 -2.79 11.72
N ASN A 448 24.96 -3.62 11.82
CA ASN A 448 23.58 -3.14 12.00
C ASN A 448 23.31 -2.70 13.44
N ILE A 449 22.59 -1.60 13.61
CA ILE A 449 22.14 -1.07 14.90
C ILE A 449 20.69 -1.51 15.13
N LEU A 450 20.47 -2.34 16.13
CA LEU A 450 19.17 -2.90 16.47
C LEU A 450 18.80 -2.43 17.88
N GLN A 451 17.68 -1.72 18.04
CA GLN A 451 17.33 -1.13 19.34
C GLN A 451 15.82 -1.03 19.56
N GLY A 452 15.35 -1.43 20.74
CA GLY A 452 13.97 -1.18 21.17
C GLY A 452 12.92 -1.98 20.40
N ASN A 453 13.32 -3.06 19.74
CA ASN A 453 12.40 -3.98 19.06
C ASN A 453 11.72 -4.89 20.09
N ARG A 454 10.41 -5.11 19.95
CA ARG A 454 9.56 -5.61 21.06
C ARG A 454 9.69 -7.10 21.37
N GLU A 455 9.82 -7.98 20.37
CA GLU A 455 10.08 -9.41 20.60
C GLU A 455 11.59 -9.69 20.77
N GLY A 456 12.46 -8.94 20.08
CA GLY A 456 13.91 -9.00 20.26
C GLY A 456 14.66 -8.26 19.17
N ASP A 457 15.96 -8.04 19.33
CA ASP A 457 16.73 -7.28 18.32
C ASP A 457 17.08 -8.13 17.08
N LEU A 458 17.68 -9.30 17.28
CA LEU A 458 17.99 -10.26 16.22
C LEU A 458 17.35 -11.61 16.54
N HIS A 459 16.50 -12.11 15.64
CA HIS A 459 16.00 -13.48 15.68
C HIS A 459 16.52 -14.26 14.48
N ASN A 460 17.16 -15.40 14.76
CA ASN A 460 17.71 -16.25 13.73
C ASN A 460 17.41 -17.72 14.00
N GLU A 461 16.67 -18.35 13.08
CA GLU A 461 16.21 -19.74 13.21
C GLU A 461 17.21 -20.78 12.70
N GLN A 462 18.43 -20.38 12.31
CA GLN A 462 19.43 -21.32 11.86
C GLN A 462 20.11 -22.04 13.03
N PRO A 463 20.31 -23.37 12.94
CA PRO A 463 21.18 -24.08 13.85
C PRO A 463 22.64 -23.69 13.56
N SER A 464 23.17 -22.80 14.40
CA SER A 464 24.58 -22.39 14.50
C SER A 464 25.27 -21.90 13.20
N TRP A 465 25.00 -20.67 12.80
CA TRP A 465 26.06 -19.78 12.30
C TRP A 465 26.46 -18.92 13.50
N ALA A 466 27.39 -19.45 14.29
CA ALA A 466 28.08 -18.64 15.27
C ALA A 466 28.83 -17.53 14.51
N GLU A 467 28.53 -16.29 14.88
CA GLU A 467 29.43 -15.13 14.90
C GLU A 467 30.59 -15.18 13.89
N ARG A 468 30.44 -14.47 12.76
CA ARG A 468 31.57 -13.90 12.02
C ARG A 468 31.23 -12.54 11.46
#